data_AF-A0A2S7Z3U8-F1
#
_entry.id   AF-A0A2S7Z3U8-F1
#
_cell.length_a   1.000
_cell.length_b   1.000
_cell.length_c   1.000
_cell.angle_alpha   90.00
_cell.angle_beta   90.00
_cell.angle_gamma   90.00
#
_symmetry.space_group_name_H-M   'P 1'
#
loop_
_entity.id
_entity.type
_entity.pdbx_description
1 polymer ?
#
loop_
_entity_poly.entity_id
_entity_poly.type
_entity_poly.pdbx_seq_one_letter_code
_entity_poly.pdbx_strand_id
1 'polypeptide(L)' 'MSKRFQVKFRIKSDPKSTSRNGVNATMVTASNMCDARNQVKSRYANSLYGIEVISVVEK' A
#
# COMPACT_ATOMS: atom_id res chain seq x y z
N MET A 1 14.36 -0.11 -16.74
CA MET A 1 14.95 0.53 -15.54
C MET A 1 13.95 0.42 -14.40
N SER A 2 14.41 0.03 -13.22
CA SER A 2 13.56 -0.03 -12.02
C SER A 2 13.82 1.21 -11.17
N LYS A 3 12.76 1.82 -10.66
CA LYS A 3 12.75 3.03 -9.84
C LYS A 3 12.29 2.69 -8.43
N ARG A 4 12.59 3.56 -7.46
CA ARG A 4 12.07 3.42 -6.11
C ARG A 4 10.80 4.24 -5.99
N PHE A 5 9.77 3.63 -5.39
CA PHE A 5 8.50 4.27 -5.13
C PHE A 5 8.18 4.17 -3.65
N GLN A 6 7.74 5.27 -3.06
CA GLN A 6 7.11 5.29 -1.75
C GLN A 6 5.60 5.10 -1.95
N VAL A 7 5.06 4.01 -1.40
CA VAL A 7 3.64 3.70 -1.42
C VAL A 7 3.08 3.92 -0.02
N LYS A 8 2.14 4.86 0.12
CA LYS A 8 1.36 5.06 1.34
C LYS A 8 0.03 4.34 1.22
N PHE A 9 -0.34 3.59 2.24
CA PHE A 9 -1.56 2.79 2.25
C PHE A 9 -2.11 2.67 3.66
N ARG A 10 -3.39 2.36 3.76
CA ARG A 10 -4.08 2.04 5.00
C ARG A 10 -4.53 0.60 4.94
N ILE A 11 -4.27 -0.16 5.99
CA ILE A 11 -4.89 -1.48 6.15
C ILE A 11 -6.36 -1.23 6.44
N LYS A 12 -7.27 -1.87 5.70
CA LYS A 12 -8.69 -1.74 6.02
C LYS A 12 -8.92 -2.49 7.33
N SER A 13 -9.71 -1.91 8.21
CA SER A 13 -10.22 -2.58 9.39
C SER A 13 -11.69 -2.94 9.18
N ASP A 14 -12.24 -3.72 10.10
CA ASP A 14 -13.68 -3.86 10.20
C ASP A 14 -14.34 -2.47 10.18
N PRO A 15 -15.39 -2.25 9.36
CA PRO A 15 -16.08 -0.97 9.29
C PRO A 15 -16.75 -0.56 10.63
N LYS A 16 -16.91 -1.49 11.59
CA LYS A 16 -17.34 -1.21 12.96
C LYS A 16 -16.18 -0.89 13.91
N SER A 17 -14.94 -1.02 13.47
CA SER A 17 -13.77 -0.69 14.26
C SER A 17 -13.55 0.82 14.27
N THR A 18 -13.67 1.42 15.45
CA THR A 18 -13.32 2.83 15.75
C THR A 18 -11.81 3.06 15.86
N SER A 19 -10.99 2.04 15.57
CA SER A 19 -9.54 2.15 15.53
C SER A 19 -9.14 3.13 14.42
N ARG A 20 -8.40 4.19 14.79
CA ARG A 20 -7.71 5.07 13.83
C ARG A 20 -6.65 4.23 13.10
N ASN A 21 -7.04 3.59 12.01
CA ASN A 21 -6.10 2.82 11.19
C ASN A 21 -5.05 3.77 10.60
N GLY A 22 -3.82 3.65 11.13
CA GLY A 22 -2.69 4.47 10.74
C GLY A 22 -2.35 4.36 9.25
N VAL A 23 -1.85 5.45 8.68
CA VAL A 23 -1.29 5.44 7.33
C VAL A 23 0.09 4.79 7.41
N ASN A 24 0.23 3.66 6.73
CA ASN A 24 1.50 2.97 6.55
C ASN A 24 2.20 3.50 5.30
N ALA A 25 3.53 3.47 5.28
CA ALA A 25 4.33 3.80 4.12
C ALA A 25 5.40 2.73 3.92
N THR A 26 5.58 2.27 2.69
CA THR A 26 6.64 1.33 2.34
C THR A 26 7.36 1.77 1.08
N MET A 27 8.64 1.39 0.96
CA MET A 27 9.45 1.62 -0.22
C MET A 27 9.47 0.35 -1.05
N VAL A 28 9.19 0.46 -2.34
CA VAL A 28 9.22 -0.66 -3.29
C VAL A 28 10.02 -0.28 -4.52
N THR A 29 10.73 -1.25 -5.07
CA THR A 29 11.45 -1.10 -6.34
C THR A 29 10.58 -1.70 -7.44
N ALA A 30 10.16 -0.89 -8.41
CA ALA A 30 9.27 -1.31 -9.48
C ALA A 30 9.58 -0.57 -10.79
N SER A 31 8.99 -0.99 -11.90
CA SER A 31 9.19 -0.33 -13.20
C SER A 31 8.32 0.93 -13.34
N ASN A 32 7.14 0.94 -12.73
CA ASN A 32 6.19 2.06 -12.75
C ASN A 32 5.34 2.09 -11.45
N MET A 33 4.55 3.15 -11.29
CA MET A 33 3.69 3.34 -10.11
C MET A 33 2.60 2.26 -9.97
N CYS A 34 2.10 1.72 -11.09
CA CYS A 34 1.06 0.68 -11.08
C CYS A 34 1.62 -0.63 -10.53
N ASP A 35 2.82 -1.01 -10.96
CA ASP A 35 3.54 -2.18 -10.48
C ASP A 35 3.89 -2.03 -9.00
N ALA A 36 4.38 -0.85 -8.59
CA ALA A 36 4.62 -0.52 -7.19
C ALA A 36 3.35 -0.70 -6.34
N ARG A 37 2.21 -0.20 -6.82
CA ARG A 37 0.90 -0.38 -6.16
C ARG A 37 0.51 -1.85 -6.05
N ASN A 38 0.63 -2.60 -7.15
CA ASN A 38 0.22 -3.99 -7.21
C ASN A 38 1.11 -4.88 -6.33
N GLN A 39 2.40 -4.58 -6.25
CA GLN A 39 3.33 -5.27 -5.35
C GLN A 39 2.94 -5.08 -3.88
N VAL A 40 2.58 -3.86 -3.47
CA VAL A 40 2.09 -3.61 -2.12
C VAL A 40 0.75 -4.32 -1.88
N LYS A 41 -0.19 -4.27 -2.82
CA LYS A 41 -1.46 -5.02 -2.70
C LYS A 41 -1.23 -6.53 -2.56
N SER A 42 -0.30 -7.10 -3.33
CA SER A 42 0.06 -8.51 -3.26
C SER A 42 0.68 -8.88 -1.90
N ARG A 43 1.54 -8.04 -1.33
CA ARG A 43 2.11 -8.25 0.02
C ARG A 43 1.04 -8.33 1.11
N TYR A 44 -0.06 -7.60 0.94
CA TYR A 44 -1.19 -7.59 1.88
C TYR A 44 -2.41 -8.35 1.36
N ALA A 45 -2.26 -9.22 0.35
CA ALA A 45 -3.37 -9.99 -0.20
C ALA A 45 -4.01 -10.94 0.82
N ASN A 46 -3.24 -11.38 1.82
CA ASN A 46 -3.71 -12.22 2.93
C ASN A 46 -4.34 -11.43 4.08
N SER A 47 -4.41 -10.09 4.00
CA SER A 47 -5.08 -9.30 5.02
C SER A 47 -6.59 -9.47 4.91
N LEU A 48 -7.27 -9.81 6.01
CA LEU A 48 -8.70 -10.09 6.08
C LEU A 48 -9.60 -9.05 5.40
N TYR A 49 -9.21 -7.77 5.48
CA TYR A 49 -9.95 -6.65 4.91
C TYR A 49 -9.21 -5.99 3.73
N GLY A 50 -8.00 -6.45 3.42
CA GLY A 50 -7.12 -5.88 2.42
C GLY A 50 -6.56 -4.50 2.80
N ILE A 51 -6.05 -3.80 1.79
CA ILE A 51 -5.46 -2.46 1.94
C ILE A 51 -6.08 -1.48 0.96
N GLU A 52 -6.07 -0.21 1.34
CA GLU A 52 -6.36 0.93 0.50
C GLU A 52 -5.07 1.71 0.24
N VAL A 53 -4.65 1.80 -1.02
CA VAL A 53 -3.48 2.60 -1.38
C VAL A 53 -3.90 4.06 -1.51
N ILE A 54 -3.24 4.93 -0.74
CA ILE A 54 -3.54 6.36 -0.64
C ILE A 54 -2.71 7.14 -1.67
N SER A 55 -1.41 6.84 -1.76
CA SER A 55 -0.52 7.54 -2.69
C SER A 55 0.65 6.67 -3.12
N VAL A 56 1.12 6.87 -4.35
CA VAL A 56 2.37 6.30 -4.86
C VAL A 56 3.20 7.45 -5.41
N VAL A 57 4.41 7.64 -4.88
CA VAL A 57 5.32 8.68 -5.35
C VAL A 57 6.67 8.07 -5.70
N GLU A 58 7.27 8.50 -6.79
CA GLU A 58 8.65 8.13 -7.15
C GLU A 58 9.64 8.84 -6.21
N LYS A 59 10.73 8.17 -5.85
CA LYS A 59 11.77 8.64 -4.93
C LYS A 59 13.16 8.41 -5.50
#